data_AF-A0A7S0WGK7-F1
#
_entry.id   AF-A0A7S0WGK7-F1
#
_cell.length_a   1.000
_cell.length_b   1.000
_cell.length_c   1.000
_cell.angle_alpha   90.00
_cell.angle_beta   90.00
_cell.angle_gamma   90.00
#
_symmetry.space_group_name_H-M   'P 1'
#
loop_
_entity.id
_entity.type
_entity.pdbx_description
1 polymer ?
#
loop_
_entity_poly.entity_id
_entity_poly.type
_entity_poly.pdbx_seq_one_letter_code
_entity_poly.pdbx_strand_id
1 'polypeptide(L)'
;RDAVGMGDVTSGVIRSLVPPGGNAAFKVLFPLNKFSCELNASITKIVFAWMVGPMEVEQTTENDLGMEMASKVHIKKCRWLQESGCTAMCVNMCKCATQEVFTNDFGLPLTIKPNFEDKSCDFYFGLTPPPI
;
A
#
# COMPACT_ATOMS: atom_id res chain seq x y z
N ARG A 1 -20.88 8.46 10.14
CA ARG A 1 -19.88 7.38 10.06
C ARG A 1 -18.54 8.08 10.15
N ASP A 2 -17.82 7.86 11.23
CA ASP A 2 -16.52 8.46 11.52
C ASP A 2 -15.42 7.86 10.63
N ALA A 3 -14.27 8.54 10.57
CA ALA A 3 -13.13 8.14 9.74
C ALA A 3 -12.62 6.72 10.08
N VAL A 4 -12.69 6.34 11.36
CA VAL A 4 -12.31 5.01 11.88
C VAL A 4 -13.20 3.92 11.27
N GLY A 5 -14.52 4.10 11.29
CA GLY A 5 -15.45 3.11 10.73
C GLY A 5 -15.31 2.88 9.22
N MET A 6 -14.76 3.83 8.45
CA MET A 6 -14.48 3.64 7.02
C MET A 6 -13.21 2.81 6.77
N GLY A 7 -12.15 3.07 7.54
CA GLY A 7 -10.92 2.28 7.50
C GLY A 7 -11.20 0.82 7.84
N ASP A 8 -11.91 0.58 8.95
CA ASP A 8 -12.22 -0.77 9.45
C ASP A 8 -12.99 -1.63 8.44
N VAL A 9 -13.98 -1.04 7.76
CA VAL A 9 -14.75 -1.73 6.72
C VAL A 9 -13.83 -2.12 5.57
N THR A 10 -12.93 -1.23 5.14
CA THR A 10 -12.04 -1.51 4.02
C THR A 10 -10.99 -2.55 4.38
N SER A 11 -10.36 -2.42 5.55
CA SER A 11 -9.44 -3.44 6.08
C SER A 11 -10.14 -4.79 6.20
N GLY A 12 -11.41 -4.82 6.66
CA GLY A 12 -12.24 -6.01 6.71
C GLY A 12 -12.48 -6.65 5.33
N VAL A 13 -12.75 -5.84 4.30
CA VAL A 13 -12.88 -6.32 2.91
C VAL A 13 -11.56 -6.91 2.42
N ILE A 14 -10.42 -6.23 2.62
CA ILE A 14 -9.11 -6.75 2.19
C ILE A 14 -8.82 -8.09 2.88
N ARG A 15 -9.07 -8.19 4.19
CA ARG A 15 -8.91 -9.43 4.96
C ARG A 15 -9.78 -10.56 4.43
N SER A 16 -11.00 -10.26 3.97
CA SER A 16 -11.92 -11.27 3.41
C SER A 16 -11.45 -11.87 2.09
N LEU A 17 -10.55 -11.19 1.37
CA LEU A 17 -9.93 -11.70 0.14
C LEU A 17 -8.80 -12.68 0.41
N VAL A 18 -8.31 -12.75 1.66
CA VAL A 18 -7.21 -13.64 2.04
C VAL A 18 -7.76 -14.99 2.49
N PRO A 19 -7.28 -16.11 1.93
CA PRO A 19 -7.68 -17.44 2.39
C PRO A 19 -7.36 -17.65 3.89
N PRO A 20 -8.07 -18.55 4.60
CA PRO A 20 -7.76 -18.88 5.99
C PRO A 20 -6.29 -19.26 6.17
N GLY A 21 -5.60 -18.59 7.11
CA GLY A 21 -4.16 -18.79 7.35
C GLY A 21 -3.21 -18.05 6.39
N GLY A 22 -3.73 -17.41 5.34
CA GLY A 22 -2.95 -16.70 4.33
C GLY A 22 -2.10 -15.56 4.92
N ASN A 23 -2.60 -14.81 5.91
CA ASN A 23 -1.83 -13.75 6.59
C ASN A 23 -0.57 -14.29 7.27
N ALA A 24 -0.68 -15.42 7.98
CA ALA A 24 0.46 -16.05 8.64
C ALA A 24 1.46 -16.59 7.61
N ALA A 25 0.97 -17.22 6.54
CA ALA A 25 1.81 -17.66 5.43
C ALA A 25 2.54 -16.47 4.77
N PHE A 26 1.87 -15.34 4.59
CA PHE A 26 2.46 -14.14 3.99
C PHE A 26 3.63 -13.61 4.83
N LYS A 27 3.45 -13.50 6.15
CA LYS A 27 4.53 -13.08 7.08
C LYS A 27 5.77 -13.97 7.00
N VAL A 28 5.57 -15.29 6.80
CA VAL A 28 6.66 -16.27 6.68
C VAL A 28 7.31 -16.22 5.30
N LEU A 29 6.52 -16.09 4.23
CA LEU A 29 6.99 -16.11 2.85
C LEU A 29 7.65 -14.80 2.42
N PHE A 30 7.19 -13.67 2.96
CA PHE A 30 7.63 -12.34 2.58
C PHE A 30 8.12 -11.52 3.79
N PRO A 31 9.15 -11.98 4.51
CA PRO A 31 9.72 -11.21 5.61
C PRO A 31 10.36 -9.92 5.07
N LEU A 32 10.53 -8.91 5.93
CA LEU A 32 11.16 -7.64 5.54
C LEU A 32 12.61 -7.85 5.05
N ASN A 33 12.78 -7.85 3.74
CA ASN A 33 14.05 -7.94 3.03
C ASN A 33 13.88 -7.35 1.62
N LYS A 34 14.98 -7.10 0.92
CA LYS A 34 14.98 -6.51 -0.43
C LYS A 34 14.08 -7.27 -1.41
N PHE A 35 14.20 -8.60 -1.46
CA PHE A 35 13.43 -9.42 -2.39
C PHE A 35 11.93 -9.30 -2.16
N SER A 36 11.48 -9.39 -0.90
CA SER A 36 10.07 -9.26 -0.55
C SER A 36 9.50 -7.89 -0.96
N CYS A 37 10.25 -6.80 -0.71
CA CYS A 37 9.83 -5.45 -1.06
C CYS A 37 9.73 -5.25 -2.59
N GLU A 38 10.74 -5.66 -3.35
CA GLU A 38 10.78 -5.54 -4.80
C GLU A 38 9.71 -6.41 -5.49
N LEU A 39 9.50 -7.62 -4.98
CA LEU A 39 8.47 -8.53 -5.48
C LEU A 39 7.08 -7.95 -5.24
N ASN A 40 6.80 -7.44 -4.04
CA ASN A 40 5.51 -6.82 -3.73
C ASN A 40 5.24 -5.57 -4.56
N ALA A 41 6.25 -4.72 -4.78
CA ALA A 41 6.16 -3.58 -5.69
C ALA A 41 5.83 -4.00 -7.13
N SER A 42 6.51 -5.04 -7.62
CA SER A 42 6.30 -5.59 -8.98
C SER A 42 4.92 -6.22 -9.15
N ILE A 43 4.48 -7.03 -8.18
CA ILE A 43 3.15 -7.64 -8.17
C ILE A 43 2.09 -6.54 -8.13
N THR A 44 2.29 -5.50 -7.31
CA THR A 44 1.35 -4.38 -7.20
C THR A 44 1.11 -3.72 -8.55
N LYS A 45 2.18 -3.48 -9.32
CA LYS A 45 2.09 -2.98 -10.70
C LYS A 45 1.28 -3.89 -11.62
N ILE A 46 1.52 -5.20 -11.57
CA ILE A 46 0.88 -6.17 -12.47
C ILE A 46 -0.61 -6.34 -12.12
N VAL A 47 -0.92 -6.46 -10.83
CA VAL A 47 -2.24 -6.87 -10.36
C VAL A 47 -3.18 -5.69 -10.14
N PHE A 48 -2.68 -4.53 -9.70
CA PHE A 48 -3.56 -3.43 -9.26
C PHE A 48 -3.64 -2.25 -10.24
N ALA A 49 -2.93 -2.25 -11.37
CA ALA A 49 -2.99 -1.16 -12.34
C ALA A 49 -4.42 -0.89 -12.86
N TRP A 50 -5.25 -1.92 -13.04
CA TRP A 50 -6.65 -1.76 -13.45
C TRP A 50 -7.53 -1.12 -12.37
N MET A 51 -7.15 -1.27 -11.09
CA MET A 51 -7.89 -0.80 -9.93
C MET A 51 -7.52 0.64 -9.56
N VAL A 52 -6.22 0.93 -9.44
CA VAL A 52 -5.74 2.22 -8.90
C VAL A 52 -5.26 3.18 -9.98
N GLY A 53 -4.79 2.67 -11.13
CA GLY A 53 -4.29 3.48 -12.23
C GLY A 53 -2.90 3.05 -12.73
N PRO A 54 -2.41 3.70 -13.80
CA PRO A 54 -1.11 3.38 -14.40
C PRO A 54 0.02 3.67 -13.40
N MET A 55 0.97 2.75 -13.28
CA MET A 55 2.06 2.85 -12.31
C MET A 55 3.40 2.30 -12.80
N GLU A 56 4.47 2.81 -12.22
CA GLU A 56 5.85 2.41 -12.46
C GLU A 56 6.52 1.98 -11.15
N VAL A 57 7.48 1.05 -11.25
CA VAL A 57 8.32 0.67 -10.12
C VAL A 57 9.64 1.42 -10.25
N GLU A 58 10.05 2.10 -9.18
CA GLU A 58 11.22 2.97 -9.12
C GLU A 58 12.18 2.49 -8.03
N GLN A 59 13.47 2.77 -8.23
CA GLN A 59 14.50 2.60 -7.19
C GLN A 59 14.30 3.66 -6.10
N THR A 60 14.47 3.26 -4.84
CA THR A 60 14.44 4.18 -3.71
C THR A 60 15.37 3.71 -2.60
N THR A 61 15.92 4.65 -1.84
CA THR A 61 16.60 4.43 -0.56
C THR A 61 15.70 4.72 0.64
N GLU A 62 14.46 5.18 0.41
CA GLU A 62 13.49 5.50 1.45
C GLU A 62 12.77 4.23 1.91
N ASN A 63 13.46 3.46 2.76
CA ASN A 63 12.97 2.21 3.36
C ASN A 63 13.70 1.93 4.69
N ASP A 64 13.12 1.06 5.50
CA ASP A 64 13.61 0.72 6.84
C ASP A 64 14.95 -0.05 6.81
N LEU A 65 15.33 -0.63 5.66
CA LEU A 65 16.59 -1.35 5.47
C LEU A 65 17.75 -0.42 5.08
N GLY A 66 17.47 0.85 4.76
CA GLY A 66 18.48 1.85 4.41
C GLY A 66 19.30 1.52 3.15
N MET A 67 18.74 0.73 2.23
CA MET A 67 19.43 0.28 1.02
C MET A 67 18.67 0.62 -0.26
N GLU A 68 19.36 0.75 -1.39
CA GLU A 68 18.70 0.99 -2.67
C GLU A 68 18.00 -0.29 -3.21
N MET A 69 16.72 -0.17 -3.51
CA MET A 69 15.89 -1.25 -4.05
C MET A 69 14.71 -0.72 -4.87
N ALA A 70 14.20 -1.56 -5.78
CA ALA A 70 13.02 -1.28 -6.61
C ALA A 70 11.70 -1.45 -5.83
N SER A 71 11.54 -0.74 -4.71
CA SER A 71 10.41 -0.90 -3.79
C SER A 71 9.43 0.27 -3.75
N LYS A 72 9.67 1.32 -4.54
CA LYS A 72 8.72 2.43 -4.73
C LYS A 72 7.82 2.13 -5.91
N VAL A 73 6.51 2.20 -5.72
CA VAL A 73 5.53 2.18 -6.81
C VAL A 73 4.94 3.56 -6.97
N HIS A 74 5.22 4.19 -8.12
CA HIS A 74 4.69 5.49 -8.48
C HIS A 74 3.43 5.33 -9.33
N ILE A 75 2.26 5.65 -8.77
CA ILE A 75 0.98 5.69 -9.48
C ILE A 75 0.83 7.07 -10.11
N LYS A 76 0.86 7.14 -11.44
CA LYS A 76 0.86 8.41 -12.19
C LYS A 76 -0.47 9.16 -12.08
N LYS A 77 -1.57 8.42 -12.03
CA LYS A 77 -2.94 8.95 -11.93
C LYS A 77 -3.76 8.03 -11.04
N CYS A 78 -3.92 8.38 -9.77
CA CYS A 78 -4.60 7.56 -8.79
C CYS A 78 -6.12 7.77 -8.86
N ARG A 79 -6.85 6.71 -9.19
CA ARG A 79 -8.32 6.73 -9.32
C ARG A 79 -9.00 7.22 -8.04
N TRP A 80 -8.52 6.80 -6.87
CA TRP A 80 -9.06 7.27 -5.58
C TRP A 80 -8.94 8.78 -5.43
N LEU A 81 -7.79 9.37 -5.79
CA LEU A 81 -7.59 10.82 -5.68
C LEU A 81 -8.38 11.60 -6.73
N GLN A 82 -8.63 11.01 -7.89
CA GLN A 82 -9.34 11.65 -9.00
C GLN A 82 -10.86 11.60 -8.83
N GLU A 83 -11.40 10.46 -8.40
CA GLU A 83 -12.85 10.21 -8.46
C GLU A 83 -13.55 10.35 -7.11
N SER A 84 -12.84 10.20 -5.99
CA SER A 84 -13.50 10.22 -4.67
C SER A 84 -14.09 11.57 -4.29
N GLY A 85 -13.58 12.69 -4.83
CA GLY A 85 -14.07 14.04 -4.52
C GLY A 85 -13.85 14.51 -3.08
N CYS A 86 -13.25 13.68 -2.21
CA CYS A 86 -12.96 14.00 -0.81
C CYS A 86 -11.64 13.36 -0.38
N THR A 87 -10.69 14.17 0.10
CA THR A 87 -9.37 13.70 0.56
C THR A 87 -9.48 12.64 1.66
N ALA A 88 -10.51 12.72 2.50
CA ALA A 88 -10.76 11.76 3.56
C ALA A 88 -11.05 10.34 3.04
N MET A 89 -11.61 10.17 1.85
CA MET A 89 -11.81 8.83 1.28
C MET A 89 -10.48 8.22 0.81
N CYS A 90 -9.62 9.00 0.15
CA CYS A 90 -8.28 8.53 -0.18
C CYS A 90 -7.49 8.13 1.07
N VAL A 91 -7.54 8.98 2.11
CA VAL A 91 -6.80 8.74 3.35
C VAL A 91 -7.33 7.52 4.08
N ASN A 92 -8.64 7.42 4.33
CA ASN A 92 -9.18 6.37 5.20
C ASN A 92 -9.41 5.04 4.48
N MET A 93 -9.85 5.05 3.22
CA MET A 93 -10.21 3.81 2.49
C MET A 93 -8.99 3.20 1.79
N CYS A 94 -8.13 4.02 1.18
CA CYS A 94 -6.95 3.51 0.47
C CYS A 94 -5.73 3.50 1.39
N LYS A 95 -5.27 4.68 1.84
CA LYS A 95 -3.99 4.81 2.57
C LYS A 95 -4.02 4.06 3.91
N CYS A 96 -4.84 4.48 4.86
CA CYS A 96 -4.80 3.95 6.22
C CYS A 96 -5.11 2.45 6.26
N ALA A 97 -6.18 2.01 5.58
CA ALA A 97 -6.57 0.61 5.54
C ALA A 97 -5.48 -0.28 4.90
N THR A 98 -4.91 0.12 3.76
CA THR A 98 -3.87 -0.68 3.10
C THR A 98 -2.59 -0.72 3.93
N GLN A 99 -2.15 0.41 4.51
CA GLN A 99 -0.99 0.44 5.39
C GLN A 99 -1.19 -0.46 6.62
N GLU A 100 -2.38 -0.43 7.22
CA GLU A 100 -2.74 -1.25 8.38
C GLU A 100 -2.65 -2.74 8.04
N VAL A 101 -3.31 -3.19 6.96
CA VAL A 101 -3.30 -4.61 6.57
C VAL A 101 -1.89 -5.07 6.20
N PHE A 102 -1.15 -4.30 5.40
CA PHE A 102 0.21 -4.68 5.02
C PHE A 102 1.14 -4.77 6.23
N THR A 103 1.09 -3.79 7.12
CA THR A 103 1.99 -3.73 8.28
C THR A 103 1.59 -4.76 9.33
N ASN A 104 0.32 -4.82 9.72
CA ASN A 104 -0.13 -5.63 10.86
C ASN A 104 -0.45 -7.07 10.48
N ASP A 105 -1.08 -7.29 9.33
CA ASP A 105 -1.58 -8.62 8.94
C ASP A 105 -0.60 -9.36 8.04
N PHE A 106 0.08 -8.65 7.14
CA PHE A 106 1.06 -9.24 6.22
C PHE A 106 2.50 -9.13 6.73
N GLY A 107 2.77 -8.26 7.71
CA GLY A 107 4.10 -8.09 8.30
C GLY A 107 5.13 -7.47 7.35
N LEU A 108 4.67 -6.81 6.29
CA LEU A 108 5.51 -6.05 5.36
C LEU A 108 5.14 -4.57 5.48
N PRO A 109 5.99 -3.73 6.09
CA PRO A 109 5.75 -2.31 6.20
C PRO A 109 5.45 -1.67 4.84
N LEU A 110 4.45 -0.80 4.82
CA LEU A 110 4.07 -0.05 3.63
C LEU A 110 3.70 1.38 4.04
N THR A 111 4.29 2.36 3.36
CA THR A 111 3.91 3.76 3.47
C THR A 111 3.30 4.25 2.17
N ILE A 112 2.16 4.93 2.25
CA ILE A 112 1.45 5.49 1.09
C ILE A 112 1.44 7.01 1.21
N LYS A 113 1.96 7.68 0.17
CA LYS A 113 2.06 9.14 0.06
C LYS A 113 1.22 9.63 -1.13
N PRO A 114 -0.02 10.09 -0.90
CA PRO A 114 -0.81 10.74 -1.95
C PRO A 114 -0.28 12.13 -2.26
N ASN A 115 -0.23 12.50 -3.54
CA ASN A 115 -0.06 13.87 -3.98
C ASN A 115 -1.43 14.44 -4.40
N PHE A 116 -1.93 15.39 -3.63
CA PHE A 116 -3.26 15.97 -3.84
C PHE A 116 -3.30 17.03 -4.95
N GLU A 117 -2.14 17.54 -5.40
CA GLU A 117 -2.04 18.54 -6.45
C GLU A 117 -2.15 17.89 -7.83
N ASP A 118 -1.26 16.94 -8.13
CA ASP A 118 -1.21 16.26 -9.43
C ASP A 118 -2.04 14.96 -9.49
N LYS A 119 -2.62 14.54 -8.36
CA LYS A 119 -3.41 13.30 -8.20
C LYS A 119 -2.60 12.01 -8.43
N SER A 120 -1.27 12.06 -8.30
CA SER A 120 -0.40 10.89 -8.24
C SER A 120 -0.36 10.31 -6.81
N CYS A 121 0.20 9.11 -6.65
CA CYS A 121 0.37 8.49 -5.34
C CYS A 121 1.55 7.53 -5.34
N ASP A 122 2.37 7.61 -4.29
CA ASP A 122 3.53 6.75 -4.12
C ASP A 122 3.30 5.72 -3.02
N PHE A 123 3.67 4.47 -3.29
CA PHE A 123 3.68 3.37 -2.34
C PHE A 123 5.12 2.96 -2.09
N TYR A 124 5.54 2.90 -0.84
CA TYR A 124 6.89 2.54 -0.42
C TYR A 124 6.85 1.23 0.35
N PHE A 125 7.19 0.13 -0.32
CA PHE A 125 7.29 -1.17 0.31
C PHE A 125 8.58 -1.27 1.14
N GLY A 126 8.44 -1.75 2.37
CA GLY A 126 9.51 -1.81 3.36
C GLY A 126 9.76 -0.50 4.10
N LEU A 127 8.84 0.46 4.05
CA LEU A 127 8.90 1.70 4.82
C LEU A 127 7.77 1.72 5.85
N THR A 128 8.12 1.78 7.14
CA THR A 128 7.14 1.85 8.23
C THR A 128 6.30 3.12 8.15
N PRO A 129 4.94 3.01 8.13
CA PRO A 129 4.08 4.17 8.04
C PRO A 129 4.21 5.05 9.29
N PRO A 130 4.13 6.39 9.14
CA PRO A 130 4.07 7.27 10.30
C PRO A 130 2.79 7.01 11.11
N PRO A 131 2.77 7.35 12.41
CA PRO A 131 1.54 7.34 13.21
C PRO A 131 0.43 8.14 12.51
N ILE A 132 -0.80 7.62 12.57
CA ILE A 132 -2.00 8.21 11.96
C ILE A 132 -2.52 9.36 12.85
#